data_AF-A0A0D1JGG4-F1
#
_entry.id   AF-A0A0D1JGG4-F1
#
_cell.length_a   1.000
_cell.length_b   1.000
_cell.length_c   1.000
_cell.angle_alpha   90.00
_cell.angle_beta   90.00
_cell.angle_gamma   90.00
#
_symmetry.space_group_name_H-M   'P 1'
#
loop_
_entity.id
_entity.type
_entity.pdbx_description
1 polymer ?
#
loop_
_entity_poly.entity_id
_entity_poly.type
_entity_poly.pdbx_seq_one_letter_code
_entity_poly.pdbx_strand_id
1 'polypeptide(L)'
;METVLTRIPVAEQLKWRRWMHQHAEVSFEEFETTAYIENLLSDVPGLTIAKPSPTGLVATLHGVVTQARPLPCVPTSMPYQWTS
;
A
#
# COMPACT_ATOMS: atom_id res chain seq x y z
N MET A 1 18.62 -8.33 -10.74
CA MET A 1 17.85 -8.20 -9.48
C MET A 1 17.96 -6.80 -8.87
N GLU A 2 18.90 -5.95 -9.30
CA GLU A 2 19.00 -4.52 -8.91
C GLU A 2 17.76 -3.65 -9.13
N THR A 3 16.90 -3.95 -10.10
CA THR A 3 15.91 -3.01 -10.63
C THR A 3 14.77 -2.61 -9.68
N VAL A 4 14.50 -3.42 -8.66
CA VAL A 4 13.42 -3.15 -7.69
C VAL A 4 13.90 -2.22 -6.58
N LEU A 5 15.14 -2.41 -6.11
CA LEU A 5 15.70 -1.64 -5.01
C LEU A 5 15.89 -0.16 -5.36
N THR A 6 16.13 0.16 -6.64
CA THR A 6 16.27 1.54 -7.13
C THR A 6 14.97 2.34 -7.06
N ARG A 7 13.81 1.68 -6.93
CA ARG A 7 12.48 2.33 -6.90
C ARG A 7 11.95 2.55 -5.49
N ILE A 8 12.65 2.03 -4.48
CA ILE A 8 12.22 2.15 -3.08
C ILE A 8 12.83 3.45 -2.51
N PRO A 9 12.02 4.39 -2.02
CA PRO A 9 12.55 5.64 -1.48
C PRO A 9 13.06 5.45 -0.05
N VAL A 10 14.28 4.88 0.08
CA VAL A 10 14.88 4.53 1.37
C VAL A 10 15.08 5.75 2.29
N ALA A 11 15.43 6.91 1.71
CA ALA A 11 15.63 8.14 2.49
C ALA A 11 14.35 8.62 3.19
N GLU A 12 13.20 8.51 2.51
CA GLU A 12 11.90 8.88 3.06
C GLU A 12 11.46 7.89 4.15
N GLN A 13 11.66 6.59 3.92
CA GLN A 13 11.40 5.57 4.95
C GLN A 13 12.22 5.80 6.21
N LEU A 14 13.49 6.17 6.09
CA LEU A 14 14.33 6.51 7.24
C LEU A 14 13.82 7.76 7.98
N LYS A 15 13.33 8.77 7.26
CA LYS A 15 12.72 9.97 7.85
C LYS A 15 11.46 9.60 8.64
N TRP A 16 10.54 8.83 8.06
CA TRP A 16 9.32 8.38 8.72
C TRP A 16 9.64 7.54 9.97
N ARG A 17 10.57 6.59 9.84
CA ARG A 17 11.00 5.75 10.98
C ARG A 17 11.57 6.59 12.11
N ARG A 18 12.44 7.56 11.83
CA ARG A 18 13.01 8.44 12.86
C ARG A 18 11.95 9.26 13.56
N TRP A 19 11.02 9.84 12.80
CA TRP A 19 9.93 10.62 13.35
C TRP A 19 9.05 9.76 14.28
N MET A 20 8.61 8.59 13.82
CA MET A 20 7.78 7.68 14.64
C MET A 20 8.49 7.20 15.92
N HIS A 21 9.80 6.92 15.88
CA HIS A 21 10.54 6.53 17.09
C HIS A 21 10.74 7.69 18.06
N GLN A 22 10.82 8.93 17.57
CA GLN A 22 10.95 10.12 18.42
C GLN A 22 9.63 10.52 19.08
N HIS A 23 8.49 10.12 18.50
CA HIS A 23 7.13 10.41 18.96
C HIS A 23 6.41 9.10 19.32
N ALA A 24 7.08 8.22 20.08
CA ALA A 24 6.49 6.95 20.48
C ALA A 24 5.37 7.19 21.52
N GLU A 25 4.14 6.84 21.16
CA GLU A 25 2.96 6.93 22.01
C GLU A 25 2.59 5.56 22.63
N VAL A 26 1.75 5.57 23.67
CA VAL A 26 1.25 4.34 24.30
C VAL A 26 0.19 3.70 23.40
N SER A 27 0.10 2.38 23.41
CA SER A 27 -0.97 1.66 22.71
C SER A 27 -2.35 2.24 23.01
N PHE A 28 -3.15 2.45 21.97
CA PHE A 28 -4.49 3.07 22.01
C PHE A 28 -4.52 4.58 22.28
N GLU A 29 -3.37 5.25 22.39
CA GLU A 29 -3.24 6.71 22.55
C GLU A 29 -2.41 7.34 21.42
N GLU A 30 -2.36 6.70 20.25
CA GLU A 30 -1.53 7.09 19.10
C GLU A 30 -2.13 8.27 18.31
N PHE A 31 -2.43 9.38 18.98
CA PHE A 31 -3.11 10.53 18.39
C PHE A 31 -2.19 11.29 17.42
N GLU A 32 -0.96 11.58 17.84
CA GLU A 32 0.02 12.32 17.03
C GLU A 32 0.50 11.48 15.86
N THR A 33 0.73 10.19 16.08
CA THR A 33 1.13 9.23 15.06
C THR A 33 0.05 9.08 14.00
N THR A 34 -1.21 8.96 14.41
CA THR A 34 -2.36 8.89 13.47
C THR A 34 -2.45 10.17 12.64
N ALA A 35 -2.34 11.35 13.27
CA ALA A 35 -2.38 12.63 12.56
C ALA A 35 -1.20 12.79 11.57
N TYR A 36 -0.01 12.32 11.93
CA TYR A 36 1.15 12.34 11.04
C TYR A 36 0.95 11.47 9.80
N ILE A 37 0.42 10.26 9.97
CA ILE A 37 0.14 9.36 8.84
C ILE A 37 -0.97 9.94 7.97
N GLU A 38 -2.02 10.51 8.57
CA GLU A 38 -3.11 11.19 7.86
C GLU A 38 -2.58 12.28 6.93
N ASN A 39 -1.69 13.15 7.44
CA ASN A 39 -1.04 14.21 6.65
C ASN A 39 -0.12 13.67 5.55
N LEU A 40 0.60 12.57 5.79
CA LEU A 40 1.44 11.97 4.75
C LEU A 40 0.59 11.38 3.60
N LEU A 41 -0.57 10.83 3.94
CA LEU A 41 -1.46 10.17 2.99
C LEU A 41 -2.36 11.16 2.24
N SER A 42 -2.68 12.33 2.81
CA SER A 42 -3.51 13.34 2.15
C SER A 42 -2.92 13.87 0.85
N ASP A 43 -1.59 13.82 0.72
CA ASP A 43 -0.88 14.27 -0.47
C ASP A 43 -0.92 13.24 -1.63
N VAL A 44 -1.42 12.02 -1.38
CA VAL A 44 -1.41 10.94 -2.36
C VAL A 44 -2.68 10.99 -3.23
N PRO A 45 -2.55 11.17 -4.56
CA PRO A 45 -3.71 11.23 -5.45
C PRO A 45 -4.40 9.87 -5.58
N GLY A 46 -5.74 9.88 -5.64
CA GLY A 46 -6.55 8.67 -5.80
C GLY A 46 -6.75 7.86 -4.51
N LEU A 47 -6.32 8.42 -3.37
CA LEU A 47 -6.49 7.82 -2.05
C LEU A 47 -7.72 8.41 -1.34
N THR A 48 -8.55 7.54 -0.79
CA THR A 48 -9.67 7.93 0.08
C THR A 48 -9.31 7.58 1.52
N ILE A 49 -9.34 8.56 2.42
CA ILE A 49 -9.00 8.38 3.84
C ILE A 49 -10.29 8.39 4.68
N ALA A 50 -10.42 7.42 5.58
CA ALA A 50 -11.48 7.34 6.57
C ALA A 50 -10.88 7.17 7.97
N LYS A 51 -11.47 7.81 8.98
CA LYS A 51 -10.99 7.79 10.36
C LYS A 51 -12.03 7.14 11.28
N PRO A 52 -12.06 5.80 11.37
CA PRO A 52 -13.07 5.08 12.16
C PRO A 52 -12.88 5.24 13.67
N SER A 53 -11.67 5.59 14.12
CA SER A 53 -11.34 5.86 15.51
C SER A 53 -10.39 7.07 15.63
N PRO A 54 -10.32 7.72 16.79
CA PRO A 54 -9.38 8.83 17.00
C PRO A 54 -7.92 8.47 16.77
N THR A 55 -7.55 7.22 17.04
CA THR A 55 -6.19 6.67 17.00
C THR A 55 -5.98 5.68 15.85
N GLY A 56 -6.83 5.72 14.83
CA GLY A 56 -6.72 4.81 13.69
C GLY A 56 -7.33 5.41 12.43
N LEU A 57 -6.70 5.11 11.30
CA LEU A 57 -7.17 5.54 9.99
C LEU A 57 -7.09 4.39 8.98
N VAL A 58 -7.97 4.45 7.99
CA VAL A 58 -8.04 3.51 6.87
C VAL A 58 -7.89 4.33 5.59
N ALA A 59 -6.89 3.99 4.79
CA ALA A 59 -6.67 4.62 3.50
C ALA A 59 -6.88 3.60 2.37
N THR A 60 -7.78 3.92 1.45
CA THR A 60 -8.15 3.07 0.32
C THR A 60 -7.63 3.68 -0.97
N LEU A 61 -6.74 2.98 -1.66
CA LEU A 61 -6.24 3.39 -2.98
C LEU A 61 -7.12 2.75 -4.05
N HIS A 62 -7.80 3.59 -4.84
CA HIS A 62 -8.65 3.11 -5.91
C HIS A 62 -7.83 2.89 -7.19
N GLY A 63 -7.69 1.63 -7.58
CA GLY A 63 -7.05 1.28 -8.85
C GLY A 63 -7.89 1.76 -10.03
N VAL A 64 -7.24 2.36 -11.03
CA VAL A 64 -7.88 2.70 -12.30
C VAL A 64 -7.70 1.51 -13.25
N VAL A 65 -8.78 0.94 -13.78
CA VAL A 65 -8.69 -0.03 -14.88
C VAL A 65 -8.36 0.74 -16.14
N THR A 66 -7.08 0.95 -16.41
CA THR A 66 -6.64 1.69 -17.60
C THR A 66 -6.96 0.90 -18.87
N GLN A 67 -6.90 -0.44 -18.83
CA GLN A 67 -7.46 -1.34 -19.85
C GLN A 67 -7.78 -2.69 -19.20
N ALA A 68 -8.92 -3.29 -19.52
CA ALA A 68 -9.17 -4.68 -19.20
C ALA A 68 -8.14 -5.51 -19.98
N ARG A 69 -7.13 -6.07 -19.30
CA ARG A 69 -6.33 -7.14 -19.89
C ARG A 69 -7.25 -8.36 -19.94
N PRO A 70 -7.76 -8.77 -21.12
CA PRO A 70 -8.52 -10.02 -21.18
C PRO A 70 -7.59 -11.11 -20.69
N LEU A 71 -7.96 -11.77 -19.60
CA LEU A 71 -7.30 -13.00 -19.22
C LEU A 71 -7.52 -13.97 -20.38
N PRO A 72 -6.47 -14.66 -20.88
CA PRO A 72 -6.69 -15.70 -21.86
C PRO A 72 -7.67 -16.71 -21.25
N CYS A 73 -8.79 -16.96 -21.92
CA CYS A 73 -9.65 -18.07 -21.53
C CYS A 73 -8.81 -19.35 -21.61
N VAL A 74 -8.49 -19.93 -20.47
CA VAL A 74 -7.88 -21.26 -20.45
C VAL A 74 -9.03 -22.24 -20.69
N PRO A 75 -9.08 -22.94 -21.84
CA PRO A 75 -10.12 -23.93 -22.06
C PRO A 75 -9.95 -25.04 -21.01
N THR A 76 -11.03 -25.34 -20.28
CA THR A 76 -11.08 -26.38 -19.23
C THR A 76 -11.00 -27.81 -19.82
N SER A 77 -10.83 -27.93 -21.14
CA SER A 77 -10.70 -29.20 -21.86
C SER A 77 -9.39 -29.23 -22.66
N MET A 78 -8.27 -29.44 -21.99
CA MET A 78 -7.06 -29.96 -22.64
C MET A 78 -6.98 -31.45 -22.32
N PRO A 79 -7.32 -32.37 -23.25
CA PRO A 79 -6.99 -33.77 -23.06
C PRO A 79 -5.45 -33.87 -23.06
N TYR A 80 -4.88 -34.36 -21.97
CA TYR A 80 -3.47 -34.69 -21.87
C TYR A 80 -3.04 -35.53 -23.08
N GLN A 81 -2.22 -34.96 -23.97
CA GLN A 81 -1.45 -35.72 -24.94
C GLN A 81 0.01 -35.69 -24.50
N TRP A 82 0.39 -36.68 -23.70
CA TRP A 82 1.79 -37.02 -23.49
C TRP A 82 2.25 -37.82 -24.70
N THR A 83 3.14 -37.25 -25.52
CA THR A 83 3.96 -38.05 -26.44
C THR A 83 5.30 -38.30 -25.78
N SER A 84 5.67 -39.58 -25.68
CA SER A 84 6.90 -40.13 -25.11
C SER A 84 8.18 -39.60 -25.73
#